data_AF-A0A7S0BMY1-F1
#
_entry.id   AF-A0A7S0BMY1-F1
#
_cell.length_a   1.000
_cell.length_b   1.000
_cell.length_c   1.000
_cell.angle_alpha   90.00
_cell.angle_beta   90.00
_cell.angle_gamma   90.00
#
_symmetry.space_group_name_H-M   'P 1'
#
loop_
_entity.id
_entity.type
_entity.pdbx_description
1 polymer ?
#
loop_
_entity_poly.entity_id
_entity_poly.type
_entity_poly.pdbx_seq_one_letter_code
_entity_poly.pdbx_strand_id
1 'polypeptide(L)'
;ARQHFYRSNFEGEAPWECYDWVSQKIVEQHLNSTSMWTIVPIQDFLDMWDELRSPDPLKDMINRPGTMDGNWVYRMRLPLEALCEKSSFNKFLGDMVVRTKRVDSY
;
A
#
# COMPACT_ATOMS: atom_id res chain seq x y z
N ALA A 1 -9.16 -5.40 5.99
CA ALA A 1 -9.24 -4.88 4.60
C ALA A 1 -8.68 -5.88 3.58
N ARG A 2 -7.39 -6.25 3.64
CA ARG A 2 -6.72 -7.06 2.61
C ARG A 2 -7.29 -8.48 2.41
N GLN A 3 -7.60 -9.18 3.50
CA GLN A 3 -8.27 -10.50 3.43
C GLN A 3 -9.69 -10.41 2.84
N HIS A 4 -10.44 -9.36 3.20
CA HIS A 4 -11.77 -9.11 2.66
C HIS A 4 -11.70 -8.80 1.16
N PHE A 5 -10.75 -7.95 0.76
CA PHE A 5 -10.47 -7.66 -0.65
C PHE A 5 -10.17 -8.93 -1.44
N TYR A 6 -9.31 -9.82 -0.90
CA TYR A 6 -8.97 -11.07 -1.59
C TYR A 6 -10.22 -11.91 -1.86
N ARG A 7 -11.00 -12.19 -0.81
CA ARG A 7 -12.21 -13.02 -0.90
C ARG A 7 -13.27 -12.47 -1.85
N SER A 8 -13.30 -11.15 -2.05
CA SER A 8 -14.26 -10.49 -2.95
C SER A 8 -13.80 -10.43 -4.40
N ASN A 9 -12.50 -10.62 -4.69
CA ASN A 9 -11.93 -10.41 -6.03
C ASN A 9 -11.21 -11.64 -6.61
N PHE A 10 -10.90 -12.65 -5.80
CA PHE A 10 -10.19 -13.86 -6.21
C PHE A 10 -10.88 -15.11 -5.68
N GLU A 11 -10.76 -16.20 -6.43
CA GLU A 11 -11.19 -17.53 -6.00
C GLU A 11 -10.12 -18.20 -5.13
N GLY A 12 -10.55 -19.05 -4.19
CA GLY A 12 -9.65 -19.81 -3.31
C GLY A 12 -9.44 -19.18 -1.92
N GLU A 13 -8.54 -19.79 -1.15
CA GLU A 13 -8.22 -19.30 0.19
C GLU A 13 -7.29 -18.09 0.12
N ALA A 14 -7.62 -17.06 0.89
CA ALA A 14 -6.76 -15.90 1.04
C ALA A 14 -5.39 -16.36 1.60
N PRO A 15 -4.27 -15.88 1.02
CA PRO A 15 -2.94 -16.16 1.52
C PRO A 15 -2.81 -15.94 3.02
N TRP A 16 -2.05 -16.83 3.68
CA TRP A 16 -1.73 -16.69 5.10
C TRP A 16 -1.00 -15.38 5.39
N GLU A 17 -0.12 -14.97 4.47
CA GLU A 17 0.57 -13.69 4.51
C GLU A 17 0.06 -12.76 3.41
N CYS A 18 0.00 -11.46 3.68
CA CYS A 18 -0.27 -10.50 2.64
C CYS A 18 0.97 -10.33 1.76
N TYR A 19 1.03 -11.06 0.64
CA TYR A 19 2.04 -10.87 -0.38
C TYR A 19 1.94 -9.49 -1.03
N ASP A 20 3.07 -9.01 -1.53
CA ASP A 20 3.22 -7.73 -2.22
C ASP A 20 2.22 -7.54 -3.36
N TRP A 21 2.00 -8.57 -4.18
CA TRP A 21 1.06 -8.52 -5.31
C TRP A 21 -0.39 -8.25 -4.88
N VAL A 22 -0.79 -8.66 -3.66
CA VAL A 22 -2.13 -8.38 -3.13
C VAL A 22 -2.26 -6.88 -2.86
N SER A 23 -1.25 -6.28 -2.22
CA SER A 23 -1.18 -4.84 -1.98
C SER A 23 -1.16 -4.07 -3.31
N GLN A 24 -0.38 -4.53 -4.29
CA GLN A 24 -0.36 -3.94 -5.64
C GLN A 24 -1.75 -3.93 -6.27
N LYS A 25 -2.51 -5.03 -6.18
CA LYS A 25 -3.87 -5.12 -6.71
C LYS A 25 -4.85 -4.19 -6.01
N ILE A 26 -4.75 -4.05 -4.69
CA ILE A 26 -5.57 -3.11 -3.92
C ILE A 26 -5.30 -1.68 -4.38
N VAL A 27 -4.04 -1.26 -4.43
CA VAL A 27 -3.67 0.10 -4.83
C VAL A 27 -4.05 0.36 -6.29
N GLU A 28 -3.77 -0.58 -7.20
CA GLU A 28 -4.15 -0.49 -8.62
C GLU A 28 -5.68 -0.33 -8.79
N GLN A 29 -6.49 -1.04 -8.00
CA GLN A 29 -7.95 -0.87 -8.04
C GLN A 29 -8.38 0.53 -7.61
N HIS A 30 -7.79 1.08 -6.53
CA HIS A 30 -8.13 2.43 -6.08
C HIS A 30 -7.71 3.49 -7.11
N LEU A 31 -6.51 3.36 -7.68
CA LEU A 31 -6.03 4.23 -8.74
C LEU A 31 -6.92 4.17 -9.98
N ASN A 32 -7.48 3.01 -10.34
CA ASN A 32 -8.42 2.89 -11.47
C ASN A 32 -9.87 3.32 -11.15
N SER A 33 -10.18 3.73 -9.92
CA SER A 33 -11.54 4.13 -9.56
C SER A 33 -12.00 5.41 -10.28
N THR A 34 -13.31 5.63 -10.38
CA THR A 34 -13.86 6.88 -10.96
C THR A 34 -13.83 8.07 -9.98
N SER A 35 -13.35 7.87 -8.75
CA SER A 35 -13.22 8.93 -7.75
C SER A 35 -12.28 10.03 -8.26
N MET A 36 -12.57 11.30 -7.94
CA MET A 36 -11.68 12.40 -8.30
C MET A 36 -10.30 12.26 -7.64
N TRP A 37 -10.29 11.87 -6.36
CA TRP A 37 -9.07 11.72 -5.57
C TRP A 37 -8.90 10.28 -5.08
N THR A 38 -7.66 9.83 -5.09
CA THR A 38 -7.22 8.60 -4.46
C THR A 38 -6.12 8.94 -3.46
N ILE A 39 -6.38 8.68 -2.19
CA ILE A 39 -5.43 8.91 -1.10
C ILE A 39 -5.04 7.56 -0.55
N VAL A 40 -3.75 7.26 -0.55
CA VAL A 40 -3.20 5.98 -0.11
C VAL A 40 -2.23 6.25 1.04
N PRO A 41 -2.36 5.56 2.18
CA PRO A 41 -1.35 5.62 3.25
C PRO A 41 0.01 5.16 2.72
N ILE A 42 1.09 5.81 3.15
CA ILE A 42 2.43 5.44 2.68
C ILE A 42 2.78 3.98 2.99
N GLN A 43 2.26 3.42 4.09
CA GLN A 43 2.44 2.01 4.45
C GLN A 43 1.92 1.07 3.36
N ASP A 44 0.76 1.36 2.77
CA ASP A 44 0.19 0.54 1.70
C ASP A 44 1.00 0.66 0.39
N PHE A 45 1.66 1.80 0.15
CA PHE A 45 2.61 1.90 -0.97
C PHE A 45 3.86 1.07 -0.74
N LEU A 46 4.44 1.09 0.47
CA LEU A 46 5.63 0.31 0.80
C LEU A 46 5.34 -1.20 0.79
N ASP A 47 4.14 -1.61 1.21
CA ASP A 47 3.71 -3.01 1.20
C ASP A 47 3.52 -3.60 -0.21
N MET A 48 3.61 -2.79 -1.27
CA MET A 48 3.60 -3.26 -2.66
C MET A 48 4.95 -3.81 -3.13
N TRP A 49 6.01 -3.70 -2.33
CA TRP A 49 7.36 -4.09 -2.72
C TRP A 49 8.03 -4.88 -1.60
N ASP A 50 8.43 -6.12 -1.87
CA ASP A 50 8.86 -7.04 -0.80
C ASP A 50 10.05 -6.51 0.02
N GLU A 51 11.00 -5.81 -0.60
CA GLU A 51 12.14 -5.20 0.11
C GLU A 51 11.75 -4.04 1.07
N LEU A 52 10.60 -3.40 0.85
CA LEU A 52 10.13 -2.22 1.60
C LEU A 52 9.07 -2.59 2.66
N ARG A 53 8.38 -3.71 2.44
CA ARG A 53 7.31 -4.24 3.28
C ARG A 53 7.76 -4.47 4.73
N SER A 54 6.86 -4.26 5.68
CA SER A 54 7.08 -4.64 7.07
C SER A 54 6.96 -6.14 7.29
N PRO A 55 7.91 -6.77 8.02
CA PRO A 55 7.74 -8.15 8.45
C PRO A 55 6.66 -8.26 9.54
N ASP A 56 6.28 -7.14 10.19
CA ASP A 56 5.22 -7.09 11.19
C ASP A 56 4.19 -6.03 10.80
N PRO A 57 3.06 -6.44 10.20
CA PRO A 57 1.98 -5.53 9.79
C PRO A 57 1.37 -4.74 10.96
N LEU A 58 1.47 -5.23 12.20
CA LEU A 58 0.92 -4.51 13.35
C LEU A 58 1.75 -3.26 13.67
N LYS A 59 3.03 -3.24 13.29
CA LYS A 59 3.90 -2.06 13.46
C LYS A 59 3.58 -0.94 12.48
N ASP A 60 2.92 -1.23 11.38
CA ASP A 60 2.53 -0.24 10.37
C ASP A 60 1.23 0.48 10.72
N MET A 61 0.45 -0.08 11.65
CA MET A 61 -0.77 0.54 12.13
C MET A 61 -0.47 1.81 12.92
N ILE A 62 -0.94 2.95 12.41
CA ILE A 62 -0.84 4.22 13.13
C ILE A 62 -1.76 4.27 14.35
N ASN A 63 -2.93 3.61 14.30
CA ASN A 63 -3.93 3.70 15.36
C ASN A 63 -4.81 2.44 15.39
N ARG A 64 -5.09 1.94 16.59
CA ARG A 64 -6.05 0.89 16.89
C ARG A 64 -7.18 1.49 17.74
N PRO A 65 -8.38 1.72 17.16
CA PRO A 65 -9.49 2.28 17.91
C PRO A 65 -9.85 1.47 19.15
N GLY A 66 -10.13 2.15 20.27
CA GLY A 66 -10.50 1.52 21.53
C GLY A 66 -9.32 1.06 22.40
N THR A 67 -8.08 1.30 22.00
CA THR A 67 -6.89 1.11 22.85
C THR A 67 -6.29 2.45 23.26
N MET A 68 -5.65 2.49 24.43
CA MET A 68 -4.93 3.69 24.89
C MET A 68 -3.46 3.64 24.48
N ASP A 69 -2.85 2.47 24.54
CA ASP A 69 -1.42 2.29 24.30
C ASP A 69 -1.10 1.98 22.83
N GLY A 70 0.10 2.40 22.40
CA GLY A 70 0.68 2.02 21.11
C GLY A 70 0.09 2.75 19.90
N ASN A 71 -0.69 3.80 20.10
CA ASN A 71 -1.24 4.63 19.03
C ASN A 71 -0.34 5.83 18.72
N TRP A 72 -0.33 6.26 17.46
CA TRP A 72 0.40 7.44 16.96
C TRP A 72 1.92 7.35 17.07
N VAL A 73 2.47 6.14 17.16
CA VAL A 73 3.91 5.89 17.32
C VAL A 73 4.57 5.32 16.07
N TYR A 74 3.82 5.12 14.98
CA TYR A 74 4.38 4.65 13.72
C TYR A 74 5.48 5.59 13.23
N ARG A 75 6.59 4.99 12.82
CA ARG A 75 7.68 5.65 12.10
C ARG A 75 8.03 4.79 10.90
N MET A 76 8.19 5.43 9.74
CA MET A 76 8.72 4.74 8.57
C MET A 76 10.10 4.18 8.90
N ARG A 77 10.31 2.89 8.62
CA ARG A 77 11.57 2.20 8.93
C ARG A 77 12.72 2.58 7.98
N LEU A 78 12.36 3.24 6.88
CA LEU A 78 13.28 3.77 5.88
C LEU A 78 13.31 5.30 6.00
N PRO A 79 14.48 5.96 5.95
CA PRO A 79 14.56 7.41 5.75
C PRO A 79 13.95 7.83 4.42
N LEU A 80 13.41 9.06 4.34
CA LEU A 80 12.81 9.57 3.10
C LEU A 80 13.83 9.68 1.98
N GLU A 81 15.06 10.09 2.29
CA GLU A 81 16.16 10.19 1.34
C GLU A 81 16.46 8.84 0.71
N ALA A 82 16.51 7.79 1.53
CA ALA A 82 16.72 6.44 1.04
C ALA A 82 15.54 5.92 0.20
N LEU A 83 14.31 6.36 0.49
CA LEU A 83 13.14 6.05 -0.34
C LEU A 83 13.21 6.73 -1.71
N CYS A 84 13.68 7.98 -1.78
CA CYS A 84 13.91 8.69 -3.05
C CYS A 84 14.90 7.94 -3.96
N GLU A 85 15.89 7.26 -3.38
CA GLU A 85 16.89 6.48 -4.12
C GLU A 85 16.39 5.09 -4.58
N LYS A 86 15.17 4.66 -4.20
CA LYS A 86 14.59 3.38 -4.64
C LYS A 86 14.03 3.46 -6.07
N SER A 87 14.92 3.66 -7.03
CA SER A 87 14.58 3.89 -8.45
C SER A 87 13.62 2.85 -9.06
N SER A 88 13.83 1.55 -8.79
CA SER A 88 12.94 0.48 -9.28
C SER A 88 11.51 0.59 -8.74
N PHE A 89 11.37 0.83 -7.43
CA PHE A 89 10.07 1.01 -6.79
C PHE A 89 9.40 2.31 -7.26
N ASN A 90 10.15 3.42 -7.31
CA ASN A 90 9.65 4.72 -7.73
C ASN A 90 9.18 4.68 -9.19
N LYS A 91 9.93 3.99 -10.06
CA LYS A 91 9.52 3.74 -11.45
C LYS A 91 8.26 2.88 -11.52
N PHE A 92 8.21 1.78 -10.78
CA PHE A 92 7.03 0.91 -10.71
C PHE A 92 5.76 1.69 -10.31
N LEU A 93 5.84 2.48 -9.25
CA LEU A 93 4.74 3.31 -8.78
C LEU A 93 4.37 4.38 -9.82
N GLY A 94 5.36 5.08 -10.38
CA GLY A 94 5.14 6.08 -11.43
C GLY A 94 4.42 5.51 -12.66
N ASP A 95 4.88 4.36 -13.16
CA ASP A 95 4.26 3.66 -14.29
C ASP A 95 2.81 3.24 -13.97
N MET A 96 2.53 2.84 -12.72
CA MET A 96 1.17 2.53 -12.27
C MET A 96 0.26 3.78 -12.29
N VAL A 97 0.74 4.92 -11.79
CA VAL A 97 -0.03 6.18 -11.78
C VAL A 97 -0.30 6.67 -13.22
N VAL A 98 0.68 6.55 -14.12
CA VAL A 98 0.52 6.91 -15.54
C VAL A 98 -0.52 6.00 -16.22
N ARG A 99 -0.39 4.67 -16.07
CA ARG A 99 -1.30 3.70 -16.71
C ARG A 99 -2.74 3.83 -16.23
N THR A 100 -2.94 4.30 -15.00
CA THR A 100 -4.27 4.55 -14.40
C THR A 100 -4.80 5.97 -14.66
N LYS A 101 -4.13 6.75 -15.52
CA LYS A 101 -4.55 8.09 -15.97
C LYS A 101 -4.71 9.10 -14.83
N ARG A 102 -3.91 8.94 -13.77
CA ARG A 102 -3.89 9.87 -12.61
C ARG A 102 -2.90 11.02 -12.77
N VAL A 103 -2.23 11.11 -13.93
CA VAL A 103 -1.35 12.22 -14.32
C VAL A 103 -2.01 13.17 -15.31
N ASP A 104 -3.15 12.79 -15.89
CA ASP A 104 -3.82 13.59 -16.91
C ASP A 104 -4.53 14.77 -16.23
N SER A 105 -4.19 15.99 -16.63
CA SER A 105 -4.97 17.18 -16.30
C SER A 105 -6.19 17.26 -17.22
N TYR A 106 -7.38 17.40 -16.62
CA TYR A 106 -8.63 17.69 -17.34
C TYR A 106 -8.55 19.01 -18.11
#